data_AF-A0A5N6E2W5-F1
#
_entry.id   AF-A0A5N6E2W5-F1
#
_cell.length_a   1.000
_cell.length_b   1.000
_cell.length_c   1.000
_cell.angle_alpha   90.00
_cell.angle_beta   90.00
_cell.angle_gamma   90.00
#
_symmetry.space_group_name_H-M   'P 1'
#
loop_
_entity.id
_entity.type
_entity.pdbx_description
1 polymer ?
#
loop_
_entity_poly.entity_id
_entity_poly.type
_entity_poly.pdbx_seq_one_letter_code
_entity_poly.pdbx_strand_id
1 'polypeptide(L)'
;MSHLQYFSYKGFGEHMREVLSYSQAVRIGDRIEISGQGGWDPSTRKVHTDLGEEINQAFANVELALKDAGGRGWSQVYRVRIFIVHTNDEVIGLLVQNLQRWMPDHKPVLTCVGVNELALEGMRIEIEAFAHDG
;
A
#
# COMPACT_ATOMS: atom_id res chain seq x y z
N MET A 1 -9.64 -17.73 18.33
CA MET A 1 -9.75 -17.01 17.03
C MET A 1 -9.81 -15.53 17.34
N SER A 2 -9.16 -14.67 16.53
CA SER A 2 -9.28 -13.22 16.69
C SER A 2 -10.73 -12.79 16.46
N HIS A 3 -11.19 -11.78 17.21
CA HIS A 3 -12.53 -11.19 17.02
C HIS A 3 -12.55 -10.15 15.88
N LEU A 4 -11.38 -9.80 15.34
CA LEU A 4 -11.22 -8.87 14.23
C LEU A 4 -11.44 -9.57 12.89
N GLN A 5 -11.85 -8.80 11.90
CA GLN A 5 -12.01 -9.26 10.52
C GLN A 5 -10.75 -8.92 9.72
N TYR A 6 -10.22 -9.92 9.03
CA TYR A 6 -9.02 -9.82 8.20
C TYR A 6 -9.39 -10.07 6.74
N PHE A 7 -8.77 -9.30 5.85
CA PHE A 7 -9.10 -9.23 4.44
C PHE A 7 -7.87 -9.50 3.59
N SER A 8 -8.08 -10.07 2.41
CA SER A 8 -7.04 -10.47 1.47
C SER A 8 -7.66 -10.48 0.09
N TYR A 9 -7.40 -9.42 -0.68
CA TYR A 9 -7.92 -9.27 -2.03
C TYR A 9 -7.45 -10.43 -2.93
N LYS A 10 -8.25 -10.71 -3.96
CA LYS A 10 -8.02 -11.81 -4.89
C LYS A 10 -6.64 -11.74 -5.56
N GLY A 11 -6.02 -12.89 -5.76
CA GLY A 11 -4.73 -13.01 -6.46
C GLY A 11 -3.55 -12.91 -5.50
N PHE A 12 -2.79 -11.81 -5.55
CA PHE A 12 -1.61 -11.63 -4.69
C PHE A 12 -1.97 -11.74 -3.20
N GLY A 13 -3.05 -11.08 -2.75
CA GLY A 13 -3.44 -11.07 -1.34
C GLY A 13 -3.75 -12.45 -0.77
N GLU A 14 -4.64 -13.20 -1.43
CA GLU A 14 -4.97 -14.58 -1.07
C GLU A 14 -3.73 -15.50 -1.09
N HIS A 15 -2.90 -15.39 -2.14
CA HIS A 15 -1.69 -16.19 -2.27
C HIS A 15 -0.70 -15.92 -1.13
N MET A 16 -0.46 -14.65 -0.80
CA MET A 16 0.42 -14.27 0.31
C MET A 16 -0.11 -14.75 1.66
N ARG A 17 -1.44 -14.74 1.86
CA ARG A 17 -2.05 -15.30 3.06
C ARG A 17 -1.73 -16.79 3.23
N GLU A 18 -1.78 -17.54 2.13
CA GLU A 18 -1.48 -18.97 2.14
C GLU A 18 0.00 -19.28 2.35
N VAL A 19 0.90 -18.54 1.68
CA VAL A 19 2.34 -18.88 1.66
C VAL A 19 3.17 -18.17 2.73
N LEU A 20 2.76 -16.98 3.19
CA LEU A 20 3.51 -16.14 4.13
C LEU A 20 2.75 -15.83 5.43
N SER A 21 1.54 -16.36 5.61
CA SER A 21 0.79 -16.31 6.87
C SER A 21 0.44 -14.88 7.38
N TYR A 22 0.14 -13.94 6.49
CA TYR A 22 -0.36 -12.60 6.85
C TYR A 22 -1.57 -12.20 5.99
N SER A 23 -2.34 -11.22 6.46
CA SER A 23 -3.49 -10.67 5.71
C SER A 23 -3.16 -9.30 5.12
N GLN A 24 -3.81 -8.91 4.02
CA GLN A 24 -3.56 -7.62 3.38
C GLN A 24 -4.16 -6.44 4.16
N ALA A 25 -5.24 -6.68 4.90
CA ALA A 25 -5.84 -5.67 5.75
C ALA A 25 -6.54 -6.27 6.97
N VAL A 26 -6.75 -5.44 7.98
CA VAL A 26 -7.59 -5.71 9.14
C VAL A 26 -8.55 -4.55 9.36
N ARG A 27 -9.79 -4.85 9.74
CA ARG A 27 -10.77 -3.84 10.14
C ARG A 27 -11.00 -3.86 11.65
N ILE A 28 -10.87 -2.70 12.28
CA ILE A 28 -10.98 -2.47 13.71
C ILE A 28 -12.03 -1.38 13.95
N GLY A 29 -13.31 -1.77 14.00
CA GLY A 29 -14.41 -0.81 14.11
C GLY A 29 -14.49 0.12 12.89
N ASP A 30 -14.24 1.40 13.12
CA ASP A 30 -14.15 2.48 12.12
C ASP A 30 -12.73 2.69 11.57
N ARG A 31 -11.77 1.81 11.90
CA ARG A 31 -10.39 1.89 11.38
C ARG A 31 -10.07 0.74 10.45
N ILE A 32 -9.28 1.03 9.43
CA ILE A 32 -8.70 0.04 8.54
C ILE A 32 -7.19 0.24 8.54
N GLU A 33 -6.47 -0.86 8.81
CA GLU A 33 -5.01 -0.91 8.70
C GLU A 33 -4.65 -1.93 7.63
N ILE A 34 -3.71 -1.57 6.75
CA ILE A 34 -3.24 -2.46 5.70
C ILE A 34 -1.79 -2.89 5.95
N SER A 35 -1.45 -4.09 5.52
CA SER A 35 -0.06 -4.49 5.35
C SER A 35 0.61 -3.66 4.25
N GLY A 36 1.95 -3.61 4.24
CA GLY A 36 2.68 -2.89 3.21
C GLY A 36 2.29 -3.34 1.80
N GLN A 37 2.07 -2.37 0.92
CA GLN A 37 1.72 -2.55 -0.48
C GLN A 37 2.84 -2.01 -1.37
N GLY A 38 3.40 -2.87 -2.21
CA GLY A 38 4.42 -2.53 -3.21
C GLY A 38 3.87 -2.59 -4.62
N GLY A 39 4.72 -2.35 -5.62
CA GLY A 39 4.31 -2.23 -7.02
C GLY A 39 4.16 -3.54 -7.78
N TRP A 40 3.56 -4.55 -7.15
CA TRP A 40 3.21 -5.80 -7.81
C TRP A 40 1.86 -5.72 -8.53
N ASP A 41 1.73 -6.39 -9.66
CA ASP A 41 0.42 -6.63 -10.29
C ASP A 41 -0.37 -7.66 -9.44
N PRO A 42 -1.59 -7.34 -8.96
CA PRO A 42 -2.38 -8.24 -8.11
C PRO A 42 -2.74 -9.58 -8.75
N SER A 43 -2.78 -9.66 -10.08
CA SER A 43 -3.13 -10.87 -10.83
C SER A 43 -1.92 -11.71 -11.17
N THR A 44 -0.84 -11.08 -11.64
CA THR A 44 0.37 -11.80 -12.11
C THR A 44 1.42 -11.96 -11.01
N ARG A 45 1.32 -11.17 -9.92
CA ARG A 45 2.25 -11.08 -8.78
C ARG A 45 3.64 -10.54 -9.15
N LYS A 46 3.84 -10.05 -10.37
CA LYS A 46 5.11 -9.50 -10.84
C LYS A 46 5.25 -8.05 -10.43
N VAL A 47 6.44 -7.67 -9.96
CA VAL A 47 6.81 -6.28 -9.72
C VAL A 47 7.12 -5.60 -11.06
N HIS A 48 6.64 -4.36 -11.23
CA HIS A 48 6.94 -3.57 -12.42
C HIS A 48 8.43 -3.18 -12.48
N THR A 49 9.05 -3.33 -13.65
CA THR A 49 10.47 -3.00 -13.82
C THR A 49 10.70 -1.49 -13.97
N ASP A 50 9.75 -0.78 -14.57
CA ASP A 50 9.74 0.68 -14.61
C ASP A 50 9.37 1.24 -13.22
N LEU A 51 10.14 2.22 -12.75
CA LEU A 51 9.98 2.78 -11.41
C LEU A 51 8.70 3.60 -11.26
N GLY A 52 8.32 4.36 -12.29
CA GLY A 52 7.08 5.13 -12.29
C GLY A 52 5.86 4.20 -12.23
N GLU A 53 5.86 3.15 -13.04
CA GLU A 53 4.80 2.13 -13.02
C GLU A 53 4.76 1.36 -11.70
N GLU A 54 5.91 1.03 -11.11
CA GLU A 54 5.95 0.39 -9.78
C GLU A 54 5.34 1.28 -8.70
N ILE A 55 5.70 2.57 -8.66
CA ILE A 55 5.14 3.53 -7.71
C ILE A 55 3.63 3.68 -7.93
N ASN A 56 3.18 3.86 -9.18
CA ASN A 56 1.77 3.97 -9.51
C ASN A 56 0.99 2.72 -9.05
N GLN A 57 1.55 1.53 -9.28
CA GLN A 57 0.96 0.26 -8.88
C GLN A 57 0.91 0.09 -7.36
N ALA A 58 1.94 0.53 -6.63
CA ALA A 58 1.93 0.50 -5.17
C ALA A 58 0.78 1.35 -4.60
N PHE A 59 0.56 2.55 -5.16
CA PHE A 59 -0.59 3.38 -4.77
C PHE A 59 -1.93 2.74 -5.14
N ALA A 60 -2.04 2.10 -6.30
CA ALA A 60 -3.25 1.36 -6.68
C ALA A 60 -3.52 0.16 -5.76
N ASN A 61 -2.47 -0.50 -5.27
CA ASN A 61 -2.60 -1.62 -4.34
C ASN A 61 -3.06 -1.18 -2.94
N VAL A 62 -2.64 0.00 -2.47
CA VAL A 62 -3.22 0.61 -1.25
C VAL A 62 -4.72 0.84 -1.40
N GLU A 63 -5.15 1.42 -2.52
CA GLU A 63 -6.57 1.63 -2.83
C GLU A 63 -7.35 0.32 -2.81
N LEU A 64 -6.80 -0.73 -3.45
CA LEU A 64 -7.38 -2.06 -3.52
C LEU A 64 -7.52 -2.68 -2.12
N ALA A 65 -6.45 -2.68 -1.32
CA ALA A 65 -6.45 -3.26 0.02
C ALA A 65 -7.46 -2.57 0.96
N LEU A 66 -7.54 -1.24 0.90
CA LEU A 66 -8.50 -0.46 1.69
C LEU A 66 -9.95 -0.75 1.27
N LYS A 67 -10.22 -0.82 -0.03
CA LYS A 67 -11.57 -1.12 -0.56
C LYS A 67 -12.00 -2.55 -0.27
N ASP A 68 -11.09 -3.52 -0.34
CA ASP A 68 -11.35 -4.92 0.00
C ASP A 68 -11.79 -5.08 1.48
N ALA A 69 -11.24 -4.25 2.38
CA ALA A 69 -11.65 -4.16 3.78
C ALA A 69 -12.91 -3.28 4.01
N GLY A 70 -13.63 -2.91 2.95
CA GLY A 70 -14.87 -2.13 3.01
C GLY A 70 -14.68 -0.62 3.15
N GLY A 71 -13.47 -0.09 2.94
CA GLY A 71 -13.19 1.35 2.96
C GLY A 71 -13.51 2.05 1.64
N ARG A 72 -13.43 3.40 1.67
CA ARG A 72 -13.56 4.30 0.51
C ARG A 72 -12.19 4.61 -0.15
N GLY A 73 -11.14 3.89 0.22
CA GLY A 73 -9.80 4.04 -0.36
C GLY A 73 -9.02 5.23 0.20
N TRP A 74 -8.15 5.83 -0.62
CA TRP A 74 -7.23 6.91 -0.26
C TRP A 74 -7.90 8.14 0.39
N SER A 75 -9.17 8.40 0.06
CA SER A 75 -9.95 9.51 0.64
C SER A 75 -10.08 9.45 2.16
N GLN A 76 -9.88 8.28 2.78
CA GLN A 76 -9.98 8.06 4.23
C GLN A 76 -8.63 7.95 4.93
N VAL A 77 -7.53 7.97 4.18
CA VAL A 77 -6.19 7.72 4.71
C VAL A 77 -5.70 8.93 5.49
N TYR A 78 -5.44 8.75 6.79
CA TYR A 78 -4.93 9.84 7.64
C TYR A 78 -3.43 9.72 7.91
N ARG A 79 -2.84 8.53 7.76
CA ARG A 79 -1.41 8.27 7.98
C ARG A 79 -0.84 7.36 6.89
N VAL A 80 0.35 7.72 6.42
CA VAL A 80 1.10 6.98 5.41
C VAL A 80 2.54 6.77 5.89
N ARG A 81 3.06 5.54 5.71
CA ARG A 81 4.49 5.24 5.83
C ARG A 81 4.98 4.70 4.50
N ILE A 82 6.06 5.27 3.98
CA ILE A 82 6.68 4.89 2.71
C ILE A 82 8.09 4.39 3.01
N PHE A 83 8.41 3.19 2.55
CA PHE A 83 9.74 2.64 2.54
C PHE A 83 10.23 2.61 1.10
N ILE A 84 11.45 3.11 0.86
CA ILE A 84 11.95 3.27 -0.50
C ILE A 84 13.43 2.92 -0.60
N VAL A 85 13.77 2.16 -1.65
CA VAL A 85 15.15 1.81 -2.00
C VAL A 85 15.68 2.88 -2.97
N HIS A 86 16.89 3.39 -2.71
CA HIS A 86 17.58 4.40 -3.55
C HIS A 86 16.76 5.67 -3.86
N THR A 87 16.43 6.46 -2.83
CA THR A 87 15.69 7.73 -2.99
C THR A 87 16.54 8.81 -3.67
N ASN A 88 15.91 9.53 -4.62
CA ASN A 88 16.44 10.75 -5.24
C ASN A 88 15.28 11.75 -5.52
N ASP A 89 15.59 12.92 -6.07
CA ASP A 89 14.58 13.96 -6.32
C ASP A 89 13.48 13.55 -7.31
N GLU A 90 13.81 12.71 -8.30
CA GLU A 90 12.85 12.16 -9.27
C GLU A 90 11.82 11.28 -8.58
N VAL A 91 12.29 10.36 -7.72
CA VAL A 91 11.47 9.50 -6.89
C VAL A 91 10.55 10.32 -5.98
N ILE A 92 11.10 11.34 -5.31
CA ILE A 92 10.29 12.23 -4.47
C ILE A 92 9.21 12.95 -5.31
N GLY A 93 9.54 13.39 -6.52
CA GLY A 93 8.58 13.97 -7.45
C GLY A 93 7.42 13.02 -7.78
N LEU A 94 7.72 11.75 -8.07
CA LEU A 94 6.70 10.72 -8.36
C LEU A 94 5.80 10.42 -7.15
N LEU A 95 6.38 10.38 -5.94
CA LEU A 95 5.61 10.23 -4.71
C LEU A 95 4.65 11.40 -4.50
N VAL A 96 5.13 12.65 -4.66
CA VAL A 96 4.31 13.85 -4.51
C VAL A 96 3.15 13.86 -5.50
N GLN A 97 3.41 13.54 -6.77
CA GLN A 97 2.37 13.45 -7.81
C GLN A 97 1.29 12.44 -7.45
N ASN A 98 1.67 11.24 -6.98
CA ASN A 98 0.72 10.24 -6.56
C ASN A 98 -0.08 10.66 -5.32
N LEU A 99 0.58 11.22 -4.29
CA LEU A 99 -0.12 11.73 -3.10
C LEU A 99 -1.15 12.82 -3.46
N GLN A 100 -0.81 13.73 -4.38
CA GLN A 100 -1.74 14.76 -4.86
C GLN A 100 -2.90 14.17 -5.67
N ARG A 101 -2.63 13.17 -6.51
CA ARG A 101 -3.64 12.49 -7.33
C ARG A 101 -4.64 11.70 -6.48
N TRP A 102 -4.15 10.92 -5.52
CA TRP A 102 -4.96 10.00 -4.73
C TRP A 102 -5.61 10.65 -3.51
N MET A 103 -5.02 11.74 -2.99
CA MET A 103 -5.58 12.55 -1.89
C MET A 103 -5.63 14.03 -2.29
N PRO A 104 -6.53 14.41 -3.22
CA PRO A 104 -6.66 15.80 -3.65
C PRO A 104 -7.17 16.69 -2.51
N ASP A 105 -8.06 16.18 -1.68
CA ASP A 105 -8.85 16.97 -0.72
C ASP A 105 -8.22 17.09 0.68
N HIS A 106 -7.16 16.33 0.98
CA HIS A 106 -6.45 16.41 2.26
C HIS A 106 -4.97 16.03 2.13
N LYS A 107 -4.23 16.13 3.24
CA LYS A 107 -2.81 15.73 3.34
C LYS A 107 -2.63 14.89 4.61
N PRO A 108 -2.19 13.62 4.50
CA PRO A 108 -2.02 12.75 5.66
C PRO A 108 -0.76 13.13 6.45
N VAL A 109 -0.65 12.64 7.69
CA VAL A 109 0.67 12.58 8.33
C VAL A 109 1.51 11.54 7.60
N LEU A 110 2.75 11.88 7.27
CA LEU A 110 3.60 11.05 6.40
C LEU A 110 5.00 10.87 6.98
N THR A 111 5.53 9.66 6.87
CA THR A 111 6.94 9.36 7.10
C THR A 111 7.47 8.61 5.88
N CYS A 112 8.61 9.05 5.35
CA CYS A 112 9.32 8.37 4.27
C CYS A 112 10.69 7.95 4.79
N VAL A 113 11.05 6.68 4.62
CA VAL A 113 12.29 6.09 5.13
C VAL A 113 13.03 5.43 3.97
N GLY A 114 14.28 5.83 3.77
CA GLY A 114 15.20 5.13 2.88
C GLY A 114 15.62 3.80 3.51
N VAL A 115 15.49 2.70 2.77
CA VAL A 115 15.87 1.35 3.21
C VAL A 115 16.84 0.71 2.22
N ASN A 116 17.59 -0.31 2.67
CA ASN A 116 18.55 -1.01 1.83
C ASN A 116 17.87 -1.96 0.84
N GLU A 117 16.79 -2.63 1.27
CA GLU A 117 16.07 -3.64 0.50
C GLU A 117 14.63 -3.79 0.99
N LEU A 118 13.80 -4.45 0.19
CA LEU A 118 12.41 -4.81 0.49
C LEU A 118 12.20 -6.31 0.23
N ALA A 119 11.06 -6.85 0.69
CA ALA A 119 10.85 -8.30 0.78
C ALA A 119 10.81 -9.05 -0.56
N LEU A 120 10.33 -8.41 -1.64
CA LEU A 120 10.31 -9.00 -2.98
C LEU A 120 11.49 -8.52 -3.81
N GLU A 121 12.12 -9.44 -4.52
CA GLU A 121 13.24 -9.13 -5.41
C GLU A 121 12.84 -8.06 -6.44
N GLY A 122 13.66 -7.02 -6.56
CA GLY A 122 13.44 -5.90 -7.48
C GLY A 122 12.43 -4.85 -7.00
N MET A 123 11.78 -5.05 -5.85
CA MET A 123 10.88 -4.06 -5.27
C MET A 123 11.67 -2.88 -4.70
N ARG A 124 11.22 -1.67 -5.02
CA ARG A 124 11.86 -0.40 -4.65
C ARG A 124 10.96 0.49 -3.80
N ILE A 125 9.67 0.19 -3.72
CA ILE A 125 8.71 0.93 -2.89
C ILE A 125 7.77 -0.01 -2.13
N GLU A 126 7.49 0.33 -0.87
CA GLU A 126 6.44 -0.28 -0.07
C GLU A 126 5.69 0.80 0.72
N ILE A 127 4.36 0.75 0.69
CA ILE A 127 3.48 1.76 1.30
C ILE A 127 2.56 1.08 2.32
N GLU A 128 2.60 1.57 3.54
CA GLU A 128 1.65 1.21 4.58
C GLU A 128 0.72 2.40 4.85
N ALA A 129 -0.56 2.14 5.01
CA ALA A 129 -1.57 3.17 5.19
C ALA A 129 -2.57 2.84 6.30
N PHE A 130 -3.08 3.89 6.95
CA PHE A 130 -4.09 3.83 7.99
C PHE A 130 -5.26 4.71 7.58
N ALA A 131 -6.45 4.13 7.56
CA ALA A 131 -7.68 4.82 7.19
C ALA A 131 -8.67 4.85 8.34
N HIS A 132 -9.47 5.92 8.36
CA HIS A 132 -10.58 6.11 9.29
C HIS A 132 -11.89 6.26 8.52
N ASP A 133 -12.81 5.34 8.74
CA ASP A 133 -14.13 5.23 8.13
C ASP A 133 -15.19 5.86 9.05
N GLY A 134 -15.13 7.19 9.12
CA GLY A 134 -16.14 8.04 9.78
C GLY A 134 -17.23 8.53 8.85
#